data_AF-F9PP83-F1
#
_entry.id   AF-F9PP83-F1
#
_cell.length_a   1.000
_cell.length_b   1.000
_cell.length_c   1.000
_cell.angle_alpha   90.00
_cell.angle_beta   90.00
_cell.angle_gamma   90.00
#
_symmetry.space_group_name_H-M   'P 1'
#
loop_
_entity.id
_entity.type
_entity.pdbx_description
1 polymer ?
#
loop_
_entity_poly.entity_id
_entity_poly.type
_entity_poly.pdbx_seq_one_letter_code
_entity_poly.pdbx_strand_id
1 'polypeptide(L)'
;MEKDIFEEYIKHTEPEKKEKAYAWSIGIGLQDVDGIKPSKYLIETAKQNIEGEISLDQAEKMITAYYEEKPSRNEDRNKEADEVALRITRIITEPAFSFTPNEYLSIHYRLFKGIYSHAGQIRKYNITKKEWILNEKSVTYGSFSELFKTLEYDLSQEKSFNYKNLNMDDIIKHLALFVSRLWQIHVFAEGNTRTTAVFFIKYLKTLGFEVGNELFSENSWYFRNALVRANYNDLKNGVFETTEFLEKFLRNLLLGEKIY
;
A
#
# COMPACT_ATOMS: atom_id res chain seq x y z
N MET A 1 18.74 6.37 -7.88
CA MET A 1 17.54 5.55 -8.09
C MET A 1 18.01 4.19 -8.53
N GLU A 2 17.76 3.16 -7.72
CA GLU A 2 17.81 1.78 -8.22
C GLU A 2 16.64 1.61 -9.18
N LYS A 3 16.94 1.05 -10.35
CA LYS A 3 16.01 0.84 -11.46
C LYS A 3 15.03 -0.29 -11.07
N ASP A 4 13.74 -0.16 -11.37
CA ASP A 4 12.76 -1.24 -11.12
C ASP A 4 13.28 -2.58 -11.68
N ILE A 5 13.32 -3.61 -10.82
CA ILE A 5 13.86 -4.94 -11.11
C ILE A 5 13.11 -5.59 -12.29
N PHE A 6 11.87 -5.16 -12.56
CA PHE A 6 11.03 -5.69 -13.62
C PHE A 6 10.83 -4.72 -14.81
N GLU A 7 11.63 -3.66 -14.93
CA GLU A 7 11.50 -2.67 -16.03
C GLU A 7 11.55 -3.33 -17.42
N GLU A 8 12.35 -4.38 -17.60
CA GLU A 8 12.42 -5.12 -18.87
C GLU A 8 11.06 -5.76 -19.21
N TYR A 9 10.39 -6.38 -18.22
CA TYR A 9 9.05 -6.95 -18.36
C TYR A 9 7.97 -5.92 -18.66
N ILE A 10 8.12 -4.72 -18.10
CA ILE A 10 7.17 -3.62 -18.29
C ILE A 10 7.26 -3.06 -19.71
N LYS A 11 8.44 -3.13 -20.34
CA LYS A 11 8.68 -2.75 -21.74
C LYS A 11 8.20 -3.79 -22.76
N HIS A 12 7.94 -5.03 -22.34
CA HIS A 12 7.42 -6.06 -23.23
C HIS A 12 5.96 -5.78 -23.66
N THR A 13 5.62 -6.16 -24.89
CA THR A 13 4.29 -5.91 -25.48
C THR A 13 3.21 -6.90 -25.06
N GLU A 14 3.56 -7.99 -24.35
CA GLU A 14 2.59 -8.98 -23.88
C GLU A 14 1.81 -8.43 -22.67
N PRO A 15 0.50 -8.15 -22.79
CA PRO A 15 -0.25 -7.46 -21.74
C PRO A 15 -0.27 -8.21 -20.41
N GLU A 16 -0.36 -9.54 -20.46
CA GLU A 16 -0.41 -10.38 -19.25
C GLU A 16 0.90 -10.34 -18.45
N LYS A 17 2.05 -10.42 -19.13
CA LYS A 17 3.37 -10.31 -18.47
C LYS A 17 3.56 -8.94 -17.86
N LYS A 18 3.13 -7.90 -18.58
CA LYS A 18 3.16 -6.51 -18.10
C LYS A 18 2.33 -6.32 -16.84
N GLU A 19 1.10 -6.85 -16.80
CA GLU A 19 0.23 -6.78 -15.62
C GLU A 19 0.83 -7.52 -14.42
N LYS A 20 1.35 -8.74 -14.62
CA LYS A 20 2.04 -9.51 -13.58
C LYS A 20 3.26 -8.76 -13.04
N ALA A 21 4.08 -8.20 -13.94
CA ALA A 21 5.25 -7.44 -13.57
C ALA A 21 4.89 -6.21 -12.72
N TYR A 22 3.86 -5.45 -13.09
CA TYR A 22 3.37 -4.35 -12.27
C TYR A 22 2.89 -4.81 -10.90
N ALA A 23 2.13 -5.91 -10.84
CA ALA A 23 1.62 -6.41 -9.58
C ALA A 23 2.77 -6.82 -8.63
N TRP A 24 3.78 -7.53 -9.14
CA TRP A 24 4.96 -7.89 -8.37
C TRP A 24 5.79 -6.68 -7.94
N SER A 25 5.96 -5.70 -8.83
CA SER A 25 6.68 -4.45 -8.53
C SER A 25 6.03 -3.72 -7.36
N ILE A 26 4.70 -3.56 -7.39
CA ILE A 26 3.93 -2.96 -6.29
C ILE A 26 4.10 -3.76 -4.99
N GLY A 27 3.92 -5.09 -5.04
CA GLY A 27 4.03 -5.95 -3.87
C GLY A 27 5.40 -5.89 -3.21
N ILE A 28 6.46 -5.89 -4.00
CA ILE A 28 7.86 -5.82 -3.56
C ILE A 28 8.18 -4.43 -3.01
N GLY A 29 7.90 -3.37 -3.75
CA GLY A 29 8.29 -2.02 -3.32
C GLY A 29 7.48 -1.50 -2.13
N LEU A 30 6.28 -2.03 -1.88
CA LEU A 30 5.52 -1.73 -0.67
C LEU A 30 6.19 -2.21 0.62
N GLN A 31 7.17 -3.11 0.55
CA GLN A 31 7.91 -3.57 1.73
C GLN A 31 8.88 -2.49 2.29
N ASP A 32 9.38 -1.60 1.42
CA ASP A 32 10.28 -0.51 1.80
C ASP A 32 9.63 0.48 2.78
N VAL A 33 8.30 0.53 2.83
CA VAL A 33 7.53 1.32 3.81
C VAL A 33 7.97 1.06 5.25
N ASP A 34 8.27 -0.21 5.57
CA ASP A 34 8.73 -0.65 6.89
C ASP A 34 10.25 -0.90 6.91
N GLY A 35 10.96 -0.49 5.85
CA GLY A 35 12.41 -0.63 5.72
C GLY A 35 12.88 -2.09 5.64
N ILE A 36 11.98 -3.01 5.27
CA ILE A 36 12.30 -4.42 5.06
C ILE A 36 12.40 -4.70 3.56
N LYS A 37 13.32 -5.58 3.19
CA LYS A 37 13.62 -5.91 1.79
C LYS A 37 13.25 -7.36 1.52
N PRO A 38 12.62 -7.65 0.37
CA PRO A 38 12.43 -9.02 -0.05
C PRO A 38 13.74 -9.77 -0.25
N SER A 39 13.68 -11.09 -0.10
CA SER A 39 14.80 -11.96 -0.39
C SER A 39 15.05 -12.08 -1.89
N LYS A 40 16.27 -12.45 -2.27
CA LYS A 40 16.58 -12.83 -3.66
C LYS A 40 15.71 -14.00 -4.13
N TYR A 41 15.29 -14.89 -3.22
CA TYR A 41 14.44 -16.02 -3.55
C TYR A 41 13.06 -15.56 -4.02
N LEU A 42 12.46 -14.55 -3.37
CA LEU A 42 11.21 -13.96 -3.85
C LEU A 42 11.38 -13.36 -5.24
N ILE A 43 12.46 -12.61 -5.47
CA ILE A 43 12.70 -11.95 -6.78
C ILE A 43 12.75 -12.98 -7.91
N GLU A 44 13.46 -14.10 -7.73
CA GLU A 44 13.50 -15.16 -8.74
C GLU A 44 12.14 -15.87 -8.89
N THR A 45 11.43 -16.09 -7.78
CA THR A 45 10.06 -16.66 -7.81
C THR A 45 9.09 -15.75 -8.58
N ALA A 46 9.19 -14.44 -8.38
CA ALA A 46 8.38 -13.45 -9.08
C ALA A 46 8.65 -13.47 -10.59
N LYS A 47 9.92 -13.56 -11.02
CA LYS A 47 10.28 -13.70 -12.44
C LYS A 47 9.65 -14.96 -13.06
N GLN A 48 9.76 -16.11 -12.40
CA GLN A 48 9.13 -17.36 -12.88
C GLN A 48 7.60 -17.21 -13.02
N ASN A 49 6.96 -16.48 -12.10
CA ASN A 49 5.53 -16.21 -12.21
C ASN A 49 5.18 -15.25 -13.36
N ILE A 50 5.97 -14.20 -13.55
CA ILE A 50 5.82 -13.24 -14.67
C ILE A 50 5.98 -13.96 -16.01
N GLU A 51 6.95 -14.86 -16.13
CA GLU A 51 7.18 -15.67 -17.33
C GLU A 51 6.10 -16.73 -17.59
N GLY A 52 5.24 -16.99 -16.61
CA GLY A 52 4.19 -18.00 -16.69
C GLY A 52 4.67 -19.44 -16.42
N GLU A 53 5.88 -19.61 -15.90
CA GLU A 53 6.45 -20.91 -15.53
C GLU A 53 5.75 -21.49 -14.29
N ILE A 54 5.31 -20.63 -13.38
CA ILE A 54 4.57 -20.99 -12.17
C ILE A 54 3.34 -20.10 -11.96
N SER A 55 2.31 -20.65 -11.34
CA SER A 55 1.17 -19.89 -10.84
C SER A 55 1.49 -19.19 -9.50
N LEU A 56 0.67 -18.24 -9.08
CA LEU A 56 0.79 -17.62 -7.75
C LEU A 56 0.64 -18.65 -6.61
N ASP A 57 -0.18 -19.70 -6.81
CA ASP A 57 -0.34 -20.78 -5.84
C ASP A 57 0.92 -21.63 -5.71
N GLN A 58 1.64 -21.85 -6.83
CA GLN A 58 2.94 -22.51 -6.81
C GLN A 58 4.00 -21.63 -6.15
N ALA A 59 4.04 -20.34 -6.48
CA ALA A 59 4.92 -19.37 -5.84
C ALA A 59 4.75 -19.33 -4.31
N GLU A 60 3.51 -19.35 -3.84
CA GLU A 60 3.19 -19.36 -2.40
C GLU A 60 3.72 -20.63 -1.71
N LYS A 61 3.54 -21.80 -2.34
CA LYS A 61 4.09 -23.07 -1.82
C LYS A 61 5.61 -23.06 -1.78
N MET A 62 6.25 -22.51 -2.81
CA MET A 62 7.71 -22.40 -2.90
C MET A 62 8.26 -21.50 -1.78
N ILE A 63 7.67 -20.32 -1.57
CA ILE A 63 8.08 -19.40 -0.49
C ILE A 63 7.84 -20.02 0.89
N THR A 64 6.70 -20.70 1.08
CA THR A 64 6.41 -21.39 2.34
C THR A 64 7.48 -22.45 2.64
N ALA A 65 7.77 -23.33 1.68
CA ALA A 65 8.78 -24.38 1.83
C ALA A 65 10.18 -23.79 2.09
N TYR A 66 10.54 -22.70 1.39
CA TYR A 66 11.82 -22.01 1.58
C TYR A 66 12.07 -21.60 3.05
N TYR A 67 11.04 -21.09 3.73
CA TYR A 67 11.13 -20.69 5.13
C TYR A 67 10.92 -21.84 6.14
N GLU A 68 10.28 -22.94 5.75
CA GLU A 68 10.19 -24.16 6.57
C GLU A 68 11.53 -24.91 6.62
N GLU A 69 12.27 -24.98 5.52
CA GLU A 69 13.55 -25.69 5.41
C GLU A 69 14.73 -24.93 6.04
N LYS A 70 14.61 -23.61 6.20
CA LYS A 70 15.64 -22.74 6.79
C LYS A 70 15.14 -21.98 8.03
N PRO A 71 14.94 -22.66 9.17
CA PRO A 71 14.50 -22.01 10.40
C PRO A 71 15.65 -21.25 11.09
N SER A 72 16.22 -20.22 10.43
CA SER A 72 17.22 -19.34 11.05
C SER A 72 16.54 -18.14 11.72
N ARG A 73 16.91 -17.87 12.99
CA ARG A 73 16.28 -16.84 13.86
C ARG A 73 16.49 -15.38 13.43
N ASN A 74 17.26 -15.11 12.37
CA ASN A 74 17.58 -13.75 11.89
C ASN A 74 16.83 -13.37 10.59
N GLU A 75 15.93 -14.20 10.09
CA GLU A 75 15.25 -14.02 8.79
C GLU A 75 13.75 -13.68 8.87
N ASP A 76 13.21 -13.39 10.07
CA ASP A 76 11.77 -13.07 10.25
C ASP A 76 11.32 -11.86 9.41
N ARG A 77 12.20 -10.87 9.20
CA ARG A 77 11.92 -9.69 8.39
C ARG A 77 11.86 -9.97 6.88
N ASN A 78 12.71 -10.87 6.39
CA ASN A 78 12.66 -11.29 4.98
C ASN A 78 11.42 -12.16 4.75
N LYS A 79 11.07 -13.03 5.70
CA LYS A 79 9.86 -13.83 5.65
C LYS A 79 8.61 -12.96 5.55
N GLU A 80 8.48 -11.95 6.41
CA GLU A 80 7.38 -10.99 6.30
C GLU A 80 7.38 -10.31 4.93
N ALA A 81 8.52 -9.76 4.50
CA ALA A 81 8.62 -9.05 3.22
C ALA A 81 8.17 -9.93 2.04
N ASP A 82 8.62 -11.19 2.01
CA ASP A 82 8.34 -12.13 0.94
C ASP A 82 6.88 -12.58 0.92
N GLU A 83 6.36 -13.02 2.06
CA GLU A 83 4.97 -13.48 2.15
C GLU A 83 4.00 -12.32 1.88
N VAL A 84 4.25 -11.14 2.47
CA VAL A 84 3.37 -9.98 2.29
C VAL A 84 3.46 -9.46 0.86
N ALA A 85 4.63 -9.42 0.22
CA ALA A 85 4.75 -9.02 -1.18
C ALA A 85 3.94 -9.93 -2.11
N LEU A 86 4.04 -11.25 -1.96
CA LEU A 86 3.21 -12.19 -2.72
C LEU A 86 1.71 -11.97 -2.47
N ARG A 87 1.31 -11.77 -1.20
CA ARG A 87 -0.10 -11.56 -0.85
C ARG A 87 -0.65 -10.25 -1.40
N ILE A 88 0.17 -9.19 -1.43
CA ILE A 88 -0.18 -7.93 -2.12
C ILE A 88 -0.41 -8.21 -3.59
N THR A 89 0.55 -8.83 -4.29
CA THR A 89 0.46 -9.18 -5.72
C THR A 89 -0.85 -9.91 -6.00
N ARG A 90 -1.16 -10.95 -5.21
CA ARG A 90 -2.41 -11.71 -5.33
C ARG A 90 -3.65 -10.82 -5.21
N ILE A 91 -3.75 -10.04 -4.12
CA ILE A 91 -4.93 -9.20 -3.85
C ILE A 91 -5.15 -8.16 -4.95
N ILE A 92 -4.09 -7.50 -5.43
CA ILE A 92 -4.23 -6.43 -6.45
C ILE A 92 -4.59 -6.96 -7.84
N THR A 93 -4.28 -8.23 -8.13
CA THR A 93 -4.66 -8.92 -9.37
C THR A 93 -6.06 -9.54 -9.32
N GLU A 94 -6.66 -9.68 -8.15
CA GLU A 94 -8.03 -10.21 -8.05
C GLU A 94 -9.04 -9.23 -8.66
N PRO A 95 -10.02 -9.69 -9.44
CA PRO A 95 -11.05 -8.81 -10.00
C PRO A 95 -12.05 -8.34 -8.94
N ALA A 96 -12.35 -9.18 -7.95
CA ALA A 96 -13.33 -8.87 -6.90
C ALA A 96 -12.81 -7.76 -5.96
N PHE A 97 -13.69 -6.83 -5.59
CA PHE A 97 -13.43 -5.80 -4.58
C PHE A 97 -14.75 -5.26 -4.03
N SER A 98 -14.80 -5.02 -2.73
CA SER A 98 -15.94 -4.35 -2.09
C SER A 98 -15.45 -3.12 -1.34
N PHE A 99 -15.91 -1.92 -1.74
CA PHE A 99 -15.54 -0.69 -1.05
C PHE A 99 -16.28 -0.56 0.30
N THR A 100 -15.76 -1.26 1.33
CA THR A 100 -16.40 -1.41 2.65
C THR A 100 -15.35 -1.50 3.76
N PRO A 101 -15.72 -1.18 5.03
CA PRO A 101 -14.85 -1.39 6.18
C PRO A 101 -14.39 -2.84 6.34
N ASN A 102 -15.29 -3.81 6.09
CA ASN A 102 -14.96 -5.23 6.23
C ASN A 102 -13.92 -5.68 5.19
N GLU A 103 -13.97 -5.15 3.97
CA GLU A 103 -12.92 -5.42 2.98
C GLU A 103 -11.58 -4.83 3.43
N TYR A 104 -11.58 -3.63 4.03
CA TYR A 104 -10.36 -3.02 4.57
C TYR A 104 -9.71 -3.89 5.67
N LEU A 105 -10.52 -4.40 6.61
CA LEU A 105 -10.06 -5.35 7.64
C LEU A 105 -9.63 -6.70 7.04
N SER A 106 -10.36 -7.19 6.03
CA SER A 106 -10.07 -8.43 5.32
C SER A 106 -8.73 -8.36 4.58
N ILE A 107 -8.45 -7.26 3.89
CA ILE A 107 -7.15 -7.04 3.24
C ILE A 107 -6.03 -7.13 4.28
N HIS A 108 -6.15 -6.43 5.42
CA HIS A 108 -5.14 -6.54 6.47
C HIS A 108 -5.00 -7.98 6.99
N TYR A 109 -6.10 -8.71 7.20
CA TYR A 109 -6.03 -10.12 7.60
C TYR A 109 -5.25 -10.93 6.56
N ARG A 110 -5.61 -10.81 5.28
CA ARG A 110 -5.01 -11.57 4.19
C ARG A 110 -3.54 -11.26 3.98
N LEU A 111 -3.14 -10.00 4.16
CA LEU A 111 -1.74 -9.59 4.10
C LEU A 111 -0.91 -10.20 5.24
N PHE A 112 -1.43 -10.14 6.47
CA PHE A 112 -0.61 -10.38 7.66
C PHE A 112 -0.95 -11.65 8.46
N LYS A 113 -1.86 -12.51 7.97
CA LYS A 113 -2.20 -13.79 8.62
C LYS A 113 -0.94 -14.63 8.82
N GLY A 114 -0.71 -15.10 10.04
CA GLY A 114 0.48 -15.89 10.39
C GLY A 114 1.76 -15.07 10.61
N ILE A 115 1.75 -13.78 10.27
CA ILE A 115 2.82 -12.82 10.58
C ILE A 115 2.46 -12.07 11.87
N TYR A 116 1.27 -11.48 11.93
CA TYR A 116 0.76 -10.78 13.10
C TYR A 116 -0.35 -11.58 13.77
N SER A 117 -0.25 -11.75 15.10
CA SER A 117 -1.31 -12.38 15.90
C SER A 117 -2.63 -11.60 15.86
N HIS A 118 -2.57 -10.31 15.54
CA HIS A 118 -3.69 -9.38 15.46
C HIS A 118 -4.12 -9.07 14.02
N ALA A 119 -3.71 -9.87 13.03
CA ALA A 119 -4.06 -9.63 11.63
C ALA A 119 -5.59 -9.46 11.45
N GLY A 120 -6.00 -8.35 10.84
CA GLY A 120 -7.41 -8.00 10.59
C GLY A 120 -8.16 -7.43 11.80
N GLN A 121 -7.50 -7.31 12.96
CA GLN A 121 -8.13 -6.82 14.18
C GLN A 121 -7.87 -5.33 14.37
N ILE A 122 -8.94 -4.61 14.72
CA ILE A 122 -8.88 -3.22 15.13
C ILE A 122 -8.13 -3.13 16.47
N ARG A 123 -7.17 -2.19 16.57
CA ARG A 123 -6.43 -1.99 17.82
C ARG A 123 -7.35 -1.54 18.96
N LYS A 124 -7.06 -1.98 20.17
CA LYS A 124 -7.86 -1.70 21.38
C LYS A 124 -7.20 -0.68 22.32
N TYR A 125 -6.26 0.10 21.80
CA TYR A 125 -5.49 1.09 22.56
C TYR A 125 -5.08 2.26 21.66
N ASN A 126 -4.79 3.41 22.25
CA ASN A 126 -4.30 4.60 21.55
C ASN A 126 -2.81 4.48 21.24
N ILE A 127 -2.38 5.10 20.14
CA ILE A 127 -1.00 5.07 19.68
C ILE A 127 -0.44 6.48 19.51
N THR A 128 0.88 6.57 19.56
CA THR A 128 1.66 7.74 19.18
C THR A 128 2.88 7.23 18.44
N LYS A 129 3.19 7.80 17.29
CA LYS A 129 4.34 7.39 16.48
C LYS A 129 5.19 8.61 16.20
N LYS A 130 6.46 8.52 16.55
CA LYS A 130 7.41 9.59 16.23
C LYS A 130 7.72 9.54 14.75
N GLU A 131 7.56 10.68 14.10
CA GLU A 131 7.75 10.84 12.68
C GLU A 131 9.03 11.63 12.42
N TRP A 132 10.01 10.97 11.81
CA TRP A 132 11.31 11.58 11.54
C TRP A 132 11.19 12.84 10.67
N ILE A 133 10.29 12.84 9.68
CA ILE A 133 10.01 14.01 8.84
C ILE A 133 9.38 15.18 9.60
N LEU A 134 8.88 14.93 10.81
CA LEU A 134 8.26 15.92 11.69
C LEU A 134 9.15 16.25 12.89
N ASN A 135 10.45 15.97 12.82
CA ASN A 135 11.40 16.13 13.92
C ASN A 135 10.91 15.42 15.20
N GLU A 136 10.61 14.12 15.09
CA GLU A 136 10.16 13.25 16.18
C GLU A 136 8.77 13.57 16.77
N LYS A 137 8.02 14.51 16.16
CA LYS A 137 6.62 14.75 16.50
C LYS A 137 5.72 13.67 15.89
N SER A 138 4.50 13.56 16.40
CA SER A 138 3.49 12.60 15.91
C SER A 138 2.35 13.34 15.24
N VAL A 139 1.75 12.71 14.24
CA VAL A 139 0.38 13.02 13.83
C VAL A 139 -0.59 12.56 14.92
N THR A 140 -1.80 13.14 14.94
CA THR A 140 -2.89 12.64 15.78
C THR A 140 -3.59 11.50 15.05
N TYR A 141 -3.60 10.32 15.67
CA TYR A 141 -4.30 9.14 15.18
C TYR A 141 -5.69 9.00 15.83
N GLY A 142 -6.57 8.21 15.23
CA GLY A 142 -7.92 7.97 15.74
C GLY A 142 -7.93 7.41 17.18
N SER A 143 -8.91 7.83 17.99
CA SER A 143 -9.16 7.21 19.30
C SER A 143 -9.60 5.76 19.12
N PHE A 144 -9.02 4.83 19.89
CA PHE A 144 -9.34 3.40 19.78
C PHE A 144 -10.83 3.08 19.97
N SER A 145 -11.56 3.91 20.74
CA SER A 145 -13.00 3.76 20.97
C SER A 145 -13.86 4.07 19.75
N GLU A 146 -13.34 4.84 18.79
CA GLU A 146 -14.10 5.33 17.64
C GLU A 146 -13.65 4.73 16.30
N LEU A 147 -12.55 3.97 16.24
CA LEU A 147 -11.89 3.58 14.98
C LEU A 147 -12.84 2.98 13.94
N PHE A 148 -13.68 2.04 14.32
CA PHE A 148 -14.60 1.40 13.38
C PHE A 148 -15.64 2.38 12.85
N LYS A 149 -16.22 3.22 13.73
CA LYS A 149 -17.20 4.23 13.35
C LYS A 149 -16.58 5.30 12.45
N THR A 150 -15.35 5.73 12.73
CA THR A 150 -14.62 6.66 11.87
C THR A 150 -14.33 6.05 10.50
N LEU A 151 -13.92 4.77 10.45
CA LEU A 151 -13.70 4.04 9.19
C LEU A 151 -14.99 3.91 8.38
N GLU A 152 -16.11 3.55 9.02
CA GLU A 152 -17.43 3.52 8.40
C GLU A 152 -17.84 4.89 7.85
N TYR A 153 -17.66 5.93 8.65
CA TYR A 153 -18.00 7.29 8.27
C TYR A 153 -17.20 7.74 7.04
N ASP A 154 -15.88 7.66 7.07
CA ASP A 154 -15.02 8.13 5.97
C ASP A 154 -15.30 7.37 4.67
N LEU A 155 -15.45 6.04 4.72
CA LEU A 155 -15.82 5.25 3.54
C LEU A 155 -17.24 5.57 3.04
N SER A 156 -18.18 5.90 3.93
CA SER A 156 -19.53 6.32 3.52
C SER A 156 -19.55 7.67 2.81
N GLN A 157 -18.69 8.61 3.26
CA GLN A 157 -18.55 9.92 2.62
C GLN A 157 -17.96 9.76 1.22
N GLU A 158 -16.89 8.96 1.08
CA GLU A 158 -16.28 8.70 -0.22
C GLU A 158 -17.24 7.99 -1.17
N LYS A 159 -17.95 6.97 -0.69
CA LYS A 159 -18.95 6.25 -1.51
C LYS A 159 -20.07 7.18 -2.02
N SER A 160 -20.36 8.25 -1.28
CA SER A 160 -21.40 9.24 -1.63
C SER A 160 -20.84 10.40 -2.46
N PHE A 161 -19.52 10.47 -2.65
CA PHE A 161 -18.88 11.54 -3.39
C PHE A 161 -19.17 11.42 -4.89
N ASN A 162 -19.40 12.56 -5.54
CA ASN A 162 -19.74 12.62 -6.95
C ASN A 162 -18.58 13.24 -7.75
N TYR A 163 -17.88 12.40 -8.50
CA TYR A 163 -16.77 12.80 -9.37
C TYR A 163 -17.21 13.55 -10.65
N LYS A 164 -18.52 13.63 -10.94
CA LYS A 164 -19.02 14.23 -12.18
C LYS A 164 -18.67 15.72 -12.28
N ASN A 165 -18.22 16.13 -13.47
CA ASN A 165 -17.84 17.51 -13.82
C ASN A 165 -16.60 18.06 -13.08
N LEU A 166 -15.86 17.22 -12.37
CA LEU A 166 -14.56 17.61 -11.83
C LEU A 166 -13.49 17.47 -12.91
N ASN A 167 -12.52 18.38 -12.91
CA ASN A 167 -11.29 18.19 -13.69
C ASN A 167 -10.34 17.24 -12.94
N MET A 168 -9.29 16.79 -13.60
CA MET A 168 -8.36 15.81 -13.02
C MET A 168 -7.62 16.34 -11.77
N ASP A 169 -7.35 17.64 -11.70
CA ASP A 169 -6.67 18.27 -10.56
C ASP A 169 -7.53 18.18 -9.30
N ASP A 170 -8.82 18.50 -9.43
CA ASP A 170 -9.81 18.40 -8.35
C ASP A 170 -10.01 16.94 -7.91
N ILE A 171 -10.04 16.01 -8.85
CA ILE A 171 -10.13 14.56 -8.58
C ILE A 171 -8.91 14.09 -7.78
N ILE A 172 -7.70 14.47 -8.21
CA ILE A 172 -6.45 14.07 -7.52
C ILE A 172 -6.39 14.67 -6.11
N LYS A 173 -6.75 15.93 -5.95
CA LYS A 173 -6.79 16.58 -4.64
C LYS A 173 -7.79 15.91 -3.69
N HIS A 174 -8.98 15.55 -4.20
CA HIS A 174 -9.97 14.82 -3.43
C HIS A 174 -9.48 13.43 -3.02
N LEU A 175 -8.90 12.66 -3.96
CA LEU A 175 -8.33 11.34 -3.71
C LEU A 175 -7.17 11.40 -2.69
N ALA A 176 -6.31 12.42 -2.78
CA ALA A 176 -5.21 12.66 -1.83
C ALA A 176 -5.75 12.88 -0.40
N LEU A 177 -6.81 13.68 -0.26
CA LEU A 177 -7.47 13.93 1.02
C LEU A 177 -8.16 12.67 1.57
N PHE A 178 -8.85 11.91 0.71
CA PHE A 178 -9.51 10.68 1.09
C PHE A 178 -8.51 9.65 1.64
N VAL A 179 -7.44 9.36 0.88
CA VAL A 179 -6.45 8.35 1.30
C VAL A 179 -5.66 8.80 2.53
N SER A 180 -5.39 10.10 2.68
CA SER A 180 -4.71 10.62 3.86
C SER A 180 -5.55 10.46 5.13
N ARG A 181 -6.86 10.75 5.06
CA ARG A 181 -7.78 10.58 6.19
C ARG A 181 -7.98 9.12 6.55
N LEU A 182 -8.19 8.26 5.55
CA LEU A 182 -8.30 6.81 5.75
C LEU A 182 -7.07 6.25 6.48
N TRP A 183 -5.87 6.67 6.07
CA TRP A 183 -4.63 6.29 6.74
C TRP A 183 -4.54 6.82 8.18
N GLN A 184 -4.94 8.08 8.42
CA GLN A 184 -4.87 8.74 9.73
C GLN A 184 -5.71 8.05 10.81
N ILE A 185 -6.82 7.39 10.42
CA ILE A 185 -7.60 6.56 11.36
C ILE A 185 -6.67 5.55 12.05
N HIS A 186 -5.75 4.96 11.27
CA HIS A 186 -4.69 4.08 11.73
C HIS A 186 -5.26 2.93 12.59
N VAL A 187 -6.20 2.21 11.98
CA VAL A 187 -7.11 1.22 12.60
C VAL A 187 -6.38 0.03 13.22
N PHE A 188 -5.23 -0.35 12.67
CA PHE A 188 -4.47 -1.53 13.10
C PHE A 188 -3.28 -1.13 13.98
N ALA A 189 -2.69 -2.08 14.71
CA ALA A 189 -1.46 -1.82 15.45
C ALA A 189 -0.26 -1.61 14.50
N GLU A 190 -0.12 -2.50 13.51
CA GLU A 190 0.93 -2.50 12.48
C GLU A 190 0.31 -2.67 11.08
N GLY A 191 1.08 -2.59 10.00
CA GLY A 191 0.57 -2.85 8.63
C GLY A 191 -0.34 -1.79 7.97
N ASN A 192 -0.72 -0.72 8.68
CA ASN A 192 -1.67 0.29 8.19
C ASN A 192 -1.35 0.88 6.81
N THR A 193 -0.10 1.27 6.56
CA THR A 193 0.28 1.90 5.29
C THR A 193 0.17 0.92 4.11
N ARG A 194 0.64 -0.32 4.27
CA ARG A 194 0.53 -1.38 3.25
C ARG A 194 -0.93 -1.74 2.98
N THR A 195 -1.76 -1.89 4.02
CA THR A 195 -3.20 -2.10 3.86
C THR A 195 -3.89 -0.93 3.15
N THR A 196 -3.57 0.31 3.54
CA THR A 196 -4.14 1.52 2.91
C THR A 196 -3.80 1.56 1.43
N ALA A 197 -2.53 1.34 1.08
CA ALA A 197 -2.08 1.33 -0.31
C ALA A 197 -2.84 0.28 -1.13
N VAL A 198 -2.92 -0.97 -0.66
CA VAL A 198 -3.62 -2.05 -1.38
C VAL A 198 -5.11 -1.75 -1.57
N PHE A 199 -5.79 -1.30 -0.51
CA PHE A 199 -7.20 -0.93 -0.60
C PHE A 199 -7.42 0.23 -1.58
N PHE A 200 -6.55 1.23 -1.53
CA PHE A 200 -6.64 2.41 -2.39
C PHE A 200 -6.34 2.08 -3.86
N ILE A 201 -5.33 1.25 -4.15
CA ILE A 201 -5.05 0.74 -5.50
C ILE A 201 -6.27 0.01 -6.06
N LYS A 202 -6.89 -0.87 -5.26
CA LYS A 202 -8.10 -1.60 -5.64
C LYS A 202 -9.28 -0.65 -5.89
N TYR A 203 -9.43 0.38 -5.06
CA TYR A 203 -10.46 1.40 -5.23
C TYR A 203 -10.25 2.22 -6.50
N LEU A 204 -9.03 2.71 -6.76
CA LEU A 204 -8.68 3.45 -7.99
C LEU A 204 -9.03 2.66 -9.26
N LYS A 205 -8.77 1.34 -9.27
CA LYS A 205 -9.19 0.47 -10.38
C LYS A 205 -10.71 0.48 -10.60
N THR A 206 -11.52 0.57 -9.54
CA THR A 206 -12.99 0.68 -9.68
C THR A 206 -13.45 2.01 -10.26
N LEU A 207 -12.64 3.06 -10.13
CA LEU A 207 -12.87 4.37 -10.75
C LEU A 207 -12.38 4.42 -12.20
N GLY A 208 -11.83 3.32 -12.73
CA GLY A 208 -11.34 3.22 -14.10
C GLY A 208 -9.89 3.64 -14.30
N PHE A 209 -9.14 3.90 -13.22
CA PHE A 209 -7.71 4.18 -13.33
C PHE A 209 -6.91 2.91 -13.55
N GLU A 210 -6.01 2.94 -14.53
CA GLU A 210 -4.96 1.95 -14.68
C GLU A 210 -3.82 2.27 -13.71
N VAL A 211 -3.82 1.60 -12.56
CA VAL A 211 -2.71 1.69 -11.62
C VAL A 211 -1.60 0.73 -12.07
N GLY A 212 -0.87 1.14 -13.11
CA GLY A 212 0.29 0.41 -13.64
C GLY A 212 1.49 1.34 -13.67
N ASN A 213 2.37 1.25 -12.67
CA ASN A 213 3.56 2.07 -12.68
C ASN A 213 4.72 1.47 -11.87
N GLU A 214 5.92 1.62 -12.43
CA GLU A 214 7.25 1.48 -11.79
C GLU A 214 7.33 2.38 -10.54
N LEU A 215 6.50 3.42 -10.48
CA LEU A 215 6.64 4.51 -9.53
C LEU A 215 6.11 4.19 -8.12
N PHE A 216 5.17 3.26 -7.95
CA PHE A 216 4.76 2.89 -6.58
C PHE A 216 5.88 2.12 -5.87
N SER A 217 6.59 1.26 -6.62
CA SER A 217 7.65 0.42 -6.05
C SER A 217 8.83 1.29 -5.59
N GLU A 218 9.22 2.27 -6.41
CA GLU A 218 10.33 3.18 -6.15
C GLU A 218 10.00 4.29 -5.14
N ASN A 219 8.72 4.65 -4.96
CA ASN A 219 8.30 5.80 -4.16
C ASN A 219 7.40 5.45 -2.97
N SER A 220 7.38 4.18 -2.52
CA SER A 220 6.57 3.77 -1.37
C SER A 220 6.92 4.53 -0.08
N TRP A 221 8.20 4.86 0.11
CA TRP A 221 8.66 5.70 1.22
C TRP A 221 8.19 7.15 1.09
N TYR A 222 8.16 7.69 -0.13
CA TYR A 222 7.59 9.02 -0.41
C TYR A 222 6.09 9.03 -0.09
N PHE A 223 5.33 8.03 -0.56
CA PHE A 223 3.91 7.90 -0.26
C PHE A 223 3.65 7.90 1.24
N ARG A 224 4.40 7.09 2.00
CA ARG A 224 4.31 7.03 3.46
C ARG A 224 4.57 8.39 4.13
N ASN A 225 5.58 9.13 3.68
CA ASN A 225 5.90 10.45 4.24
C ASN A 225 4.89 11.52 3.83
N ALA A 226 4.37 11.44 2.61
CA ALA A 226 3.31 12.31 2.13
C ALA A 226 2.02 12.13 2.93
N LEU A 227 1.65 10.90 3.30
CA LEU A 227 0.53 10.60 4.21
C LEU A 227 0.72 11.24 5.59
N VAL A 228 1.93 11.17 6.16
CA VAL A 228 2.24 11.82 7.44
C VAL A 228 2.10 13.34 7.33
N ARG A 229 2.69 13.94 6.29
CA ARG A 229 2.67 15.40 6.10
C ARG A 229 1.26 15.95 5.86
N ALA A 230 0.41 15.18 5.17
CA ALA A 230 -0.99 15.51 4.92
C ALA A 230 -1.87 15.52 6.17
N ASN A 231 -1.39 14.96 7.30
CA ASN A 231 -2.15 14.81 8.53
C ASN A 231 -1.50 15.53 9.73
N TYR A 232 -0.62 16.50 9.47
CA TYR A 232 0.10 17.23 10.50
C TYR A 232 -0.18 18.73 10.50
N ASN A 233 -0.57 19.25 11.65
CA ASN A 233 -0.71 20.67 11.94
C ASN A 233 0.15 21.06 13.15
N ASP A 234 0.74 22.25 13.09
CA ASP A 234 1.35 22.96 14.21
C ASP A 234 1.11 24.45 14.00
N LEU A 235 -0.14 24.86 14.25
CA LEU A 235 -0.63 26.22 13.98
C LEU A 235 0.17 27.28 14.74
N LYS A 236 0.67 26.93 15.95
CA LYS A 236 1.52 27.80 16.76
C LYS A 236 2.81 28.17 16.02
N ASN A 237 3.34 27.25 15.22
CA ASN A 237 4.56 27.42 14.44
C ASN A 237 4.28 27.65 12.95
N GLY A 238 3.04 27.97 12.56
CA GLY A 238 2.65 28.25 11.18
C GLY A 238 2.68 27.05 10.24
N VAL A 239 2.64 25.82 10.77
CA VAL A 239 2.58 24.60 9.95
C VAL A 239 1.13 24.17 9.81
N PHE A 240 0.68 24.10 8.56
CA PHE A 240 -0.66 23.63 8.19
C PHE A 240 -0.56 22.30 7.46
N GLU A 241 -1.54 21.43 7.64
CA GLU A 241 -1.69 20.21 6.83
C GLU A 241 -1.69 20.55 5.34
N THR A 242 -1.10 19.68 4.53
CA THR A 242 -1.08 19.86 3.06
C THR A 242 -1.05 18.52 2.35
N THR A 243 -1.91 18.38 1.35
CA THR A 243 -1.97 17.23 0.45
C THR A 243 -1.00 17.35 -0.73
N GLU A 244 -0.27 18.46 -0.88
CA GLU A 244 0.56 18.75 -2.05
C GLU A 244 1.51 17.59 -2.45
N PHE A 245 2.15 16.96 -1.48
CA PHE A 245 3.05 15.82 -1.73
C PHE A 245 2.28 14.58 -2.19
N LEU A 246 1.11 14.31 -1.59
CA LEU A 246 0.25 13.22 -2.06
C LEU A 246 -0.30 13.51 -3.46
N GLU A 247 -0.66 14.75 -3.75
CA GLU A 247 -1.11 15.15 -5.09
C GLU A 247 0.00 14.93 -6.13
N LYS A 248 1.25 15.29 -5.83
CA LYS A 248 2.41 14.98 -6.69
C LYS A 248 2.58 13.48 -6.91
N PHE A 249 2.46 12.69 -5.85
CA PHE A 249 2.51 11.22 -5.94
C PHE A 249 1.38 10.67 -6.82
N LEU A 250 0.14 11.13 -6.62
CA LEU A 250 -1.02 10.66 -7.38
C LEU A 250 -0.98 11.11 -8.84
N ARG A 251 -0.50 12.32 -9.13
CA ARG A 251 -0.23 12.76 -10.51
C ARG A 251 0.75 11.85 -11.21
N ASN A 252 1.84 11.54 -10.53
CA ASN A 252 2.85 10.62 -11.03
C ASN A 252 2.27 9.21 -11.25
N LEU A 253 1.46 8.73 -10.31
CA LEU A 253 0.83 7.41 -10.37
C LEU A 253 -0.23 7.30 -11.47
N LEU A 254 -1.14 8.28 -11.57
CA LEU A 254 -2.36 8.21 -12.39
C LEU A 254 -2.18 8.84 -13.76
N LEU A 255 -1.28 9.83 -13.90
CA LEU A 255 -1.07 10.58 -15.13
C LEU A 255 0.33 10.37 -15.74
N GLY A 256 1.22 9.65 -15.05
CA GLY A 256 2.60 9.43 -15.51
C GLY A 256 3.49 10.67 -15.45
N GLU A 257 3.08 11.72 -14.73
CA GLU A 257 3.83 12.98 -14.60
C GLU A 257 5.09 12.76 -13.75
N LYS A 258 6.30 12.91 -14.31
CA LYS A 258 7.57 12.79 -13.57
C LYS A 258 7.86 14.04 -12.74
N ILE A 259 7.23 14.16 -11.57
CA ILE A 259 7.35 15.31 -10.65
C ILE A 259 8.20 14.88 -9.44
N TYR A 260 9.52 14.80 -9.61
CA TYR A 260 10.49 14.61 -8.53
C TYR A 260 11.66 15.56 -8.71
#